data_AF-A0A6P0M605-F1
#
_entry.id   AF-A0A6P0M605-F1
#
_cell.length_a   1.000
_cell.length_b   1.000
_cell.length_c   1.000
_cell.angle_alpha   90.00
_cell.angle_beta   90.00
_cell.angle_gamma   90.00
#
_symmetry.space_group_name_H-M   'P 1'
#
loop_
_entity.id
_entity.type
_entity.pdbx_description
1 polymer ?
#
loop_
_entity_poly.entity_id
_entity_poly.type
_entity_poly.pdbx_seq_one_letter_code
_entity_poly.pdbx_strand_id
1 'polypeptide(L)' 'SLWNVDDQGTQALMNKFYQVLKQGKVTKAEALRQAQIALITNKVGDDFGHPFYWAPFILIGNGL' A
#
# COMPACT_ATOMS: atom_id res chain seq x y z
N SER A 1 -6.28 -3.70 -20.00
CA SER A 1 -5.55 -3.51 -18.74
C SER A 1 -5.92 -4.64 -17.80
N LEU A 2 -5.00 -5.54 -17.47
CA LEU A 2 -5.30 -6.64 -16.54
C LEU A 2 -5.40 -6.05 -15.13
N TRP A 3 -6.56 -6.30 -14.50
CA TRP A 3 -6.95 -5.96 -13.14
C TRP A 3 -7.48 -4.54 -12.94
N ASN A 4 -8.79 -4.41 -13.17
CA ASN A 4 -9.61 -3.40 -12.50
C ASN A 4 -9.92 -3.96 -11.11
N VAL A 5 -9.08 -3.67 -10.10
CA VAL A 5 -9.35 -4.11 -8.72
C VAL A 5 -10.26 -3.07 -8.08
N ASP A 6 -11.52 -3.45 -8.01
CA ASP A 6 -12.67 -2.69 -7.53
C ASP A 6 -12.76 -2.67 -5.99
N ASP A 7 -11.63 -2.51 -5.32
CA ASP A 7 -11.55 -2.30 -3.87
C ASP A 7 -10.75 -1.01 -3.65
N GLN A 8 -11.46 0.07 -3.31
CA GLN A 8 -10.89 1.40 -3.15
C GLN A 8 -9.74 1.42 -2.13
N GLY A 9 -9.79 0.56 -1.10
CA GLY A 9 -8.72 0.42 -0.10
C GLY A 9 -7.47 -0.22 -0.68
N THR A 10 -7.64 -1.30 -1.45
CA THR A 10 -6.54 -1.95 -2.18
C THR A 10 -5.93 -1.00 -3.22
N GLN A 11 -6.77 -0.25 -3.94
CA GLN A 11 -6.31 0.75 -4.91
C GLN A 11 -5.49 1.86 -4.24
N ALA A 12 -5.96 2.38 -3.11
CA ALA A 12 -5.25 3.38 -2.32
C ALA A 12 -3.89 2.88 -1.83
N LEU A 13 -3.83 1.64 -1.31
CA LEU A 13 -2.60 1.02 -0.83
C LEU A 13 -1.60 0.83 -1.98
N MET A 14 -2.04 0.28 -3.11
CA MET A 14 -1.17 0.05 -4.27
C MET A 14 -0.68 1.36 -4.90
N ASN A 15 -1.55 2.37 -5.03
CA ASN A 15 -1.17 3.69 -5.52
C ASN A 15 -0.05 4.29 -4.65
N LYS A 16 -0.20 4.22 -3.32
CA LYS A 16 0.80 4.75 -2.40
C LYS A 16 2.10 3.94 -2.43
N PHE A 17 1.99 2.61 -2.47
CA PHE A 17 3.13 1.70 -2.56
C PHE A 17 3.99 2.00 -3.79
N TYR A 18 3.38 2.05 -4.98
CA TYR A 18 4.12 2.33 -6.21
C TYR A 18 4.64 3.77 -6.28
N GLN A 19 3.93 4.76 -5.72
CA GLN A 19 4.46 6.12 -5.59
C GLN A 19 5.76 6.16 -4.78
N VAL A 20 5.80 5.47 -3.64
CA VAL A 20 6.97 5.42 -2.76
C VAL A 20 8.09 4.60 -3.41
N LEU A 21 7.76 3.47 -4.03
CA LEU A 21 8.73 2.62 -4.71
C LEU A 21 9.38 3.33 -5.90
N LYS A 22 8.59 4.10 -6.68
CA LYS A 22 9.09 4.87 -7.84
C LYS A 22 10.07 5.98 -7.44
N GLN A 23 10.07 6.43 -6.19
CA GLN A 23 11.08 7.38 -5.70
C GLN A 23 12.48 6.74 -5.61
N GLY A 24 12.58 5.41 -5.63
CA GLY A 24 13.86 4.68 -5.68
C GLY A 24 14.73 4.83 -4.42
N LYS A 25 14.21 5.47 -3.36
CA LYS A 25 14.95 5.78 -2.13
C LYS A 25 14.76 4.76 -1.02
N VAL A 26 13.82 3.82 -1.17
CA VAL A 26 13.44 2.88 -0.13
C VAL A 26 13.29 1.47 -0.68
N THR A 27 13.46 0.47 0.18
CA THR A 27 13.25 -0.93 -0.16
C THR A 27 11.77 -1.21 -0.39
N LYS A 28 11.45 -2.32 -1.08
CA LYS A 28 10.06 -2.77 -1.26
C LYS A 28 9.34 -2.97 0.09
N ALA A 29 10.06 -3.44 1.11
CA ALA A 29 9.53 -3.61 2.45
C ALA A 29 9.14 -2.26 3.09
N GLU A 30 10.01 -1.26 2.99
CA GLU A 30 9.72 0.06 3.54
C GLU A 30 8.63 0.79 2.75
N ALA A 31 8.58 0.60 1.42
CA ALA A 31 7.50 1.13 0.59
C ALA A 31 6.13 0.56 1.02
N LEU A 32 6.05 -0.75 1.31
CA LEU A 32 4.82 -1.39 1.77
C LEU A 32 4.42 -0.88 3.16
N ARG A 33 5.39 -0.78 4.08
CA ARG A 33 5.16 -0.25 5.43
C ARG A 33 4.59 1.16 5.38
N GLN A 34 5.14 2.03 4.53
CA GLN A 34 4.66 3.39 4.37
C GLN A 34 3.25 3.46 3.76
N ALA A 35 2.92 2.55 2.84
CA ALA A 35 1.57 2.44 2.30
C ALA A 35 0.56 2.01 3.38
N GLN A 36 0.89 1.00 4.20
CA GLN A 36 0.04 0.57 5.31
C GLN A 36 -0.19 1.69 6.35
N ILE A 37 0.87 2.41 6.73
CA ILE A 37 0.75 3.57 7.64
C ILE A 37 -0.14 4.66 7.03
N ALA A 38 -0.07 4.90 5.73
CA ALA A 38 -0.91 5.89 5.07
C ALA A 38 -2.40 5.51 5.11
N LEU A 39 -2.74 4.21 5.04
CA LEU A 39 -4.12 3.73 5.23
C LEU A 39 -4.58 3.88 6.68
N ILE A 40 -3.73 3.47 7.64
CA ILE A 40 -4.02 3.56 9.09
C ILE A 40 -4.23 5.02 9.52
N THR A 41 -3.46 5.95 8.96
CA THR A 41 -3.52 7.38 9.30
C THR A 41 -4.55 8.16 8.48
N ASN A 42 -5.39 7.46 7.70
CA ASN A 42 -6.42 8.07 6.84
C ASN A 42 -5.84 9.15 5.89
N LYS A 43 -4.60 8.96 5.42
CA LYS A 43 -3.90 9.88 4.51
C LYS A 43 -4.21 9.64 3.04
N VAL A 44 -5.10 8.69 2.76
CA VAL A 44 -5.47 8.25 1.41
C VAL A 44 -6.87 8.72 1.00
N GLY A 45 -7.55 9.52 1.83
CA GLY A 45 -8.80 10.22 1.48
C GLY A 45 -10.08 9.54 1.95
N ASP A 46 -10.01 8.27 2.35
CA ASP A 46 -11.13 7.45 2.80
C ASP A 46 -10.74 6.66 4.05
N ASP A 47 -11.74 6.29 4.87
CA ASP A 47 -11.55 5.64 6.17
C ASP A 47 -11.15 4.15 6.05
N PHE A 48 -9.93 3.92 5.54
CA PHE A 48 -9.32 2.61 5.40
C PHE A 48 -8.48 2.21 6.62
N GLY A 49 -8.73 2.82 7.79
CA GLY A 49 -8.03 2.50 9.02
C GLY A 49 -8.31 1.08 9.55
N HIS A 50 -9.42 0.49 9.12
CA HIS A 50 -9.83 -0.85 9.54
C HIS A 50 -8.83 -1.92 9.05
N PRO A 51 -8.41 -2.88 9.90
CA PRO A 51 -7.45 -3.93 9.55
C PRO A 51 -7.76 -4.71 8.27
N PHE A 52 -9.04 -4.79 7.90
CA PHE A 52 -9.50 -5.39 6.65
C PHE A 52 -8.75 -4.87 5.41
N TYR A 53 -8.38 -3.59 5.36
CA TYR A 53 -7.80 -2.97 4.17
C TYR A 53 -6.28 -3.06 4.06
N TRP A 54 -5.56 -3.34 5.16
CA TRP A 54 -4.08 -3.31 5.16
C TRP A 54 -3.43 -4.57 5.72
N ALA A 55 -4.12 -5.33 6.58
CA ALA A 55 -3.60 -6.55 7.20
C ALA A 55 -3.34 -7.72 6.23
N PRO A 56 -4.07 -7.93 5.11
CA PRO A 56 -3.81 -9.07 4.24
C PRO A 56 -2.57 -8.88 3.35
N PHE A 57 -2.00 -7.67 3.30
CA PHE A 57 -0.83 -7.40 2.47
C PHE A 57 0.47 -7.80 3.17
N ILE A 58 1.05 -8.89 2.69
CA ILE A 58 2.32 -9.43 3.17
C ILE A 58 3.32 -9.42 2.02
N LEU A 59 4.49 -8.82 2.22
CA LEU A 59 5.56 -8.86 1.23
C LEU A 59 6.30 -10.19 1.34
N ILE A 60 6.24 -11.02 0.29
CA ILE A 60 6.99 -12.27 0.20
C ILE A 60 8.12 -12.08 -0.81
N GLY A 61 9.36 -12.20 -0.35
CA GLY A 61 10.58 -12.05 -1.15
C GLY A 61 11.68 -11.32 -0.39
N ASN A 62 12.94 -11.48 -0.82
CA ASN A 62 14.07 -10.77 -0.23
C ASN A 62 13.90 -9.26 -0.50
N GLY A 63 13.75 -8.48 0.58
CA GLY A 63 13.55 -7.03 0.55
C GLY A 63 14.81 -6.22 0.23
N LEU A 64 15.70 -6.79 -0.59
CA LEU A 64 16.97 -6.19 -1.05
C LEU A 64 16.84 -5.68 -2.48
#